data_AF-A0A969MZE1-F1
#
_entry.id   AF-A0A969MZE1-F1
#
_cell.length_a   1.000
_cell.length_b   1.000
_cell.length_c   1.000
_cell.angle_alpha   90.00
_cell.angle_beta   90.00
_cell.angle_gamma   90.00
#
_symmetry.space_group_name_H-M   'P 1'
#
loop_
_entity.id
_entity.type
_entity.pdbx_description
1 polymer ?
#
loop_
_entity_poly.entity_id
_entity_poly.type
_entity_poly.pdbx_seq_one_letter_code
_entity_poly.pdbx_strand_id
1 'polypeptide(L)'
;MTNGYVYFDNQVELPAKIGSSFESIEAAQNLIYSFFIEAVSQREPENVLIDFEELFFQLQSPDDEIQVDRALTYLLEQGNDAVFNATLKRVCYILINNWYINRKHQSIQHFVHRLNLEKEDDSVAVEPLLNLLRTRLLGFLDSPDYQEIQQCSVAPRTSWSSRYTSYLLVPQFNDPNVSDEQKEFARNLSKQLKDKYKFDLAMYIARSESAHSTTKKQTNPTELGDEVLNLIKRTISSQRLSNYKNQAKLFLKETQSLSYQEFKQSLPQYLMVHASNQPPIKTLREQVCKKLDSLYKIHDSQPITKGLTLRTCNRMIEVLTTEDRETPSPTFTAFMAYGSSLTLVILLLKVVLISNSTPGPS
;
A
#
# COMPACT_ATOMS: atom_id res chain seq x y z
N MET A 1 17.59 13.72 -19.08
CA MET A 1 16.32 14.39 -18.72
C MET A 1 16.06 14.07 -17.25
N THR A 2 16.34 15.07 -16.43
CA THR A 2 16.38 15.03 -14.97
C THR A 2 14.97 15.06 -14.41
N ASN A 3 14.55 14.01 -13.71
CA ASN A 3 13.34 14.05 -12.89
C ASN A 3 13.73 14.64 -11.53
N GLY A 4 13.46 15.93 -11.37
CA GLY A 4 13.52 16.61 -10.08
C GLY A 4 12.42 16.10 -9.16
N TYR A 5 12.82 15.62 -8.00
CA TYR A 5 11.92 15.47 -6.87
C TYR A 5 12.27 16.56 -5.87
N VAL A 6 11.27 17.38 -5.58
CA VAL A 6 11.34 18.47 -4.61
C VAL A 6 11.28 17.82 -3.23
N TYR A 7 12.43 17.70 -2.57
CA TYR A 7 12.44 17.66 -1.11
C TYR A 7 11.88 19.00 -0.64
N PHE A 8 10.88 18.96 0.25
CA PHE A 8 10.46 20.15 0.96
C PHE A 8 11.66 20.63 1.79
N ASP A 9 12.27 21.72 1.31
CA ASP A 9 13.32 22.47 1.98
C ASP A 9 12.73 23.11 3.24
N ASN A 10 12.61 22.31 4.30
CA ASN A 10 12.53 22.87 5.65
C ASN A 10 13.96 23.21 6.03
N GLN A 11 14.33 24.48 5.82
CA GLN A 11 15.54 25.05 6.38
C GLN A 11 15.50 24.91 7.91
N VAL A 12 16.13 23.84 8.41
CA VAL A 12 16.50 23.73 9.81
C VAL A 12 17.82 24.48 9.94
N GLU A 13 17.79 25.65 10.54
CA GLU A 13 19.00 26.40 10.90
C GLU A 13 19.90 25.49 11.74
N LEU A 14 21.11 25.21 11.23
CA LEU A 14 22.16 24.52 11.97
C LEU A 14 22.66 25.43 13.10
N PRO A 15 22.52 25.05 14.39
CA PRO A 15 23.10 25.83 15.47
C PRO A 15 24.63 25.68 15.48
N ALA A 16 25.30 26.82 15.60
CA ALA A 16 26.76 26.91 15.63
C ALA A 16 27.36 26.47 16.98
N LYS A 17 28.24 25.47 16.89
CA LYS A 17 29.45 25.18 17.69
C LYS A 17 29.44 25.22 19.25
N ILE A 18 29.66 24.00 19.78
CA ILE A 18 30.57 23.56 20.87
C ILE A 18 30.05 23.68 22.31
N GLY A 19 29.58 22.55 22.85
CA GLY A 19 29.34 22.31 24.28
C GLY A 19 28.44 21.08 24.56
N SER A 20 29.05 19.90 24.67
CA SER A 20 28.62 18.61 25.28
C SER A 20 27.17 18.31 25.76
N SER A 21 26.09 18.76 25.11
CA SER A 21 24.76 18.18 25.34
C SER A 21 23.85 18.49 24.16
N PHE A 22 23.14 17.50 23.65
CA PHE A 22 21.96 17.76 22.83
C PHE A 22 20.92 18.47 23.71
N GLU A 23 20.21 19.43 23.14
CA GLU A 23 19.17 20.18 23.86
C GLU A 23 17.93 19.33 24.14
N SER A 24 17.70 18.28 23.34
CA SER A 24 16.62 17.33 23.52
C SER A 24 16.90 15.98 22.83
N ILE A 25 16.16 14.95 23.24
CA ILE A 25 16.09 13.64 22.55
C ILE A 25 15.70 13.84 21.08
N GLU A 26 14.74 14.72 20.80
CA GLU A 26 14.25 15.00 19.44
C GLU A 26 15.34 15.59 18.55
N ALA A 27 16.18 16.48 19.07
CA ALA A 27 17.31 17.06 18.34
C ALA A 27 18.34 15.98 17.96
N ALA A 28 18.66 15.07 18.88
CA ALA A 28 19.56 13.95 18.61
C ALA A 28 18.97 12.99 17.55
N GLN A 29 17.69 12.66 17.67
CA GLN A 29 16.99 11.84 16.69
C GLN A 29 17.00 12.47 15.29
N ASN A 30 16.67 13.75 15.19
CA ASN A 30 16.64 14.48 13.91
C ASN A 30 18.02 14.52 13.24
N LEU A 31 19.10 14.71 14.01
CA LEU A 31 20.45 14.68 13.45
C LEU A 31 20.77 13.32 12.82
N ILE A 32 20.46 12.22 13.51
CA ILE A 32 20.66 10.86 12.98
C ILE A 32 19.82 10.63 11.72
N TYR A 33 18.56 11.08 11.70
CA TYR A 33 17.70 10.91 10.52
C TYR A 33 18.21 11.72 9.33
N SER A 34 18.57 12.98 9.54
CA SER A 34 19.12 13.85 8.50
C SER A 34 20.39 13.25 7.88
N PHE A 35 21.29 12.72 8.71
CA PHE A 35 22.48 12.01 8.24
C PHE A 35 22.13 10.86 7.30
N PHE A 36 21.25 9.94 7.70
CA PHE A 36 20.89 8.80 6.83
C PHE A 36 20.08 9.20 5.60
N ILE A 37 19.28 10.27 5.65
CA ILE A 37 18.58 10.83 4.46
C ILE A 37 19.58 11.37 3.44
N GLU A 38 20.61 12.08 3.91
CA GLU A 38 21.69 12.58 3.06
C GLU A 38 22.52 11.42 2.50
N ALA A 39 22.89 10.47 3.35
CA ALA A 39 23.64 9.27 3.01
C ALA A 39 23.03 8.52 1.83
N VAL A 40 21.74 8.16 1.93
CA VAL A 40 21.04 7.40 0.89
C VAL A 40 20.80 8.18 -0.40
N SER A 41 20.97 9.51 -0.35
CA SER A 41 20.81 10.39 -1.51
C SER A 41 22.11 10.54 -2.30
N GLN A 42 23.27 10.41 -1.64
CA GLN A 42 24.58 10.70 -2.22
C GLN A 42 25.46 9.46 -2.42
N ARG A 43 25.25 8.39 -1.66
CA ARG A 43 26.16 7.23 -1.59
C ARG A 43 25.50 5.93 -2.08
N GLU A 44 26.34 4.97 -2.45
CA GLU A 44 25.89 3.61 -2.81
C GLU A 44 25.47 2.82 -1.55
N PRO A 45 24.49 1.89 -1.65
CA PRO A 45 23.94 1.16 -0.50
C PRO A 45 24.97 0.44 0.35
N GLU A 46 26.03 -0.06 -0.27
CA GLU A 46 27.11 -0.76 0.41
C GLU A 46 27.83 0.18 1.39
N ASN A 47 28.07 1.43 1.01
CA ASN A 47 28.67 2.43 1.89
C ASN A 47 27.70 2.88 2.98
N VAL A 48 26.43 3.08 2.63
CA VAL A 48 25.41 3.45 3.63
C VAL A 48 25.19 2.33 4.66
N LEU A 49 25.34 1.07 4.25
CA LEU A 49 25.32 -0.06 5.15
C LEU A 49 26.53 -0.05 6.09
N ILE A 50 27.73 0.29 5.58
CA ILE A 50 28.92 0.46 6.43
C ILE A 50 28.66 1.54 7.48
N ASP A 51 28.13 2.71 7.08
CA ASP A 51 27.80 3.78 8.04
C ASP A 51 26.81 3.30 9.13
N PHE A 52 25.83 2.50 8.72
CA PHE A 52 24.86 1.93 9.65
C PHE A 52 25.53 0.98 10.64
N GLU A 53 26.42 0.10 10.18
CA GLU A 53 27.13 -0.85 11.03
C GLU A 53 28.11 -0.14 11.98
N GLU A 54 28.85 0.85 11.48
CA GLU A 54 29.74 1.69 12.29
C GLU A 54 28.96 2.35 13.43
N LEU A 55 27.83 2.97 13.12
CA LEU A 55 27.03 3.68 14.12
C LEU A 55 26.31 2.71 15.10
N PHE A 56 25.56 1.73 14.58
CA PHE A 56 24.63 0.94 15.40
C PHE A 56 25.21 -0.40 15.90
N PHE A 57 26.32 -0.89 15.36
CA PHE A 57 26.97 -2.11 15.86
C PHE A 57 28.27 -1.80 16.60
N GLN A 58 29.02 -0.78 16.15
CA GLN A 58 30.36 -0.51 16.66
C GLN A 58 30.42 0.74 17.55
N LEU A 59 29.36 1.57 17.56
CA LEU A 59 29.35 2.88 18.20
C LEU A 59 30.53 3.75 17.75
N GLN A 60 30.73 3.81 16.43
CA GLN A 60 31.76 4.59 15.77
C GLN A 60 31.12 5.66 14.89
N SER A 61 31.85 6.76 14.69
CA SER A 61 31.41 7.88 13.85
C SER A 61 31.50 7.50 12.37
N PRO A 62 30.38 7.43 11.64
CA PRO A 62 30.42 7.19 10.21
C PRO A 62 31.07 8.36 9.47
N ASP A 63 31.96 8.10 8.51
CA ASP A 63 32.66 9.15 7.72
C ASP A 63 33.23 10.30 8.58
N ASP A 64 33.73 10.01 9.79
CA ASP A 64 34.22 10.99 10.78
C ASP A 64 33.18 12.02 11.27
N GLU A 65 31.88 11.77 11.09
CA GLU A 65 30.80 12.60 11.59
C GLU A 65 30.55 12.41 13.10
N ILE A 66 31.48 12.93 13.91
CA ILE A 66 31.49 12.82 15.38
C ILE A 66 30.17 13.26 16.04
N GLN A 67 29.41 14.15 15.41
CA GLN A 67 28.13 14.62 15.97
C GLN A 67 27.04 13.54 15.92
N VAL A 68 27.07 12.63 14.93
CA VAL A 68 26.08 11.56 14.78
C VAL A 68 26.31 10.47 15.84
N ASP A 69 27.58 10.10 16.07
CA ASP A 69 27.97 9.22 17.17
C ASP A 69 27.58 9.79 18.55
N ARG A 70 27.85 11.09 18.77
CA ARG A 70 27.41 11.78 19.99
C ARG A 70 25.89 11.78 20.15
N ALA A 71 25.14 11.92 19.06
CA ALA A 71 23.67 11.86 19.10
C ALA A 71 23.20 10.48 19.54
N LEU A 72 23.78 9.41 19.00
CA LEU A 72 23.45 8.06 19.41
C LEU A 72 23.84 7.81 20.88
N THR A 73 25.03 8.23 21.29
CA THR A 73 25.48 8.16 22.68
C THR A 73 24.50 8.87 23.63
N TYR A 74 24.08 10.09 23.28
CA TYR A 74 23.08 10.84 24.05
C TYR A 74 21.73 10.10 24.13
N LEU A 75 21.26 9.47 23.05
CA LEU A 75 20.06 8.65 23.05
C LEU A 75 20.18 7.39 23.91
N LEU A 76 21.37 6.78 23.96
CA LEU A 76 21.62 5.63 24.82
C LEU A 76 21.56 6.02 26.29
N GLU A 77 22.17 7.14 26.65
CA GLU A 77 22.25 7.62 28.04
C GLU A 77 20.94 8.23 28.56
N GLN A 78 20.26 9.03 27.74
CA GLN A 78 19.09 9.83 28.17
C GLN A 78 17.76 9.23 27.68
N GLY A 79 17.78 8.47 26.60
CA GLY A 79 16.60 7.81 26.05
C GLY A 79 16.27 6.51 26.77
N ASN A 80 15.01 6.08 26.66
CA ASN A 80 14.59 4.73 27.03
C ASN A 80 14.62 3.81 25.81
N ASP A 81 14.35 2.51 26.02
CA ASP A 81 14.36 1.53 24.94
C ASP A 81 13.32 1.85 23.85
N ALA A 82 12.18 2.45 24.21
CA ALA A 82 11.16 2.84 23.24
C ALA A 82 11.66 3.95 22.28
N VAL A 83 12.38 4.94 22.81
CA VAL A 83 13.01 6.02 22.02
C VAL A 83 14.06 5.43 21.07
N PHE A 84 14.95 4.57 21.57
CA PHE A 84 15.96 3.91 20.74
C PHE A 84 15.32 3.05 19.64
N ASN A 85 14.34 2.21 20.00
CA ASN A 85 13.63 1.35 19.05
C ASN A 85 12.92 2.16 17.97
N ALA A 86 12.27 3.27 18.34
CA ALA A 86 11.63 4.17 17.38
C ALA A 86 12.64 4.80 16.42
N THR A 87 13.81 5.22 16.93
CA THR A 87 14.91 5.75 16.12
C THR A 87 15.45 4.72 15.15
N LEU A 88 15.79 3.55 15.64
CA LEU A 88 16.33 2.46 14.82
C LEU A 88 15.31 2.02 13.76
N LYS A 89 14.03 1.86 14.15
CA LYS A 89 12.92 1.56 13.23
C LYS A 89 12.87 2.60 12.10
N ARG A 90 12.90 3.90 12.42
CA ARG A 90 12.83 4.97 11.42
C ARG A 90 14.04 4.97 10.49
N VAL A 91 15.25 4.77 10.99
CA VAL A 91 16.47 4.62 10.17
C VAL A 91 16.34 3.43 9.22
N CYS A 92 15.89 2.27 9.70
CA CYS A 92 15.63 1.11 8.84
C CYS A 92 14.65 1.46 7.69
N TYR A 93 13.57 2.19 7.96
CA TYR A 93 12.63 2.60 6.91
C TYR A 93 13.22 3.62 5.93
N ILE A 94 14.07 4.55 6.37
CA ILE A 94 14.78 5.48 5.47
C ILE A 94 15.61 4.69 4.44
N LEU A 95 16.44 3.76 4.94
CA LEU A 95 17.29 2.89 4.13
C LEU A 95 16.46 2.03 3.16
N ILE A 96 15.50 1.28 3.72
CA ILE A 96 14.67 0.35 2.95
C ILE A 96 13.84 1.10 1.91
N ASN A 97 13.21 2.22 2.26
CA ASN A 97 12.41 2.99 1.31
C ASN A 97 13.25 3.50 0.13
N ASN A 98 14.42 4.07 0.41
CA ASN A 98 15.31 4.52 -0.66
C ASN A 98 15.75 3.36 -1.56
N TRP A 99 16.26 2.27 -0.99
CA TRP A 99 16.72 1.12 -1.78
C TRP A 99 15.58 0.45 -2.53
N TYR A 100 14.38 0.45 -1.96
CA TYR A 100 13.19 -0.08 -2.59
C TYR A 100 12.78 0.74 -3.81
N ILE A 101 12.69 2.08 -3.68
CA ILE A 101 12.42 3.01 -4.79
C ILE A 101 13.45 2.84 -5.91
N ASN A 102 14.72 2.70 -5.54
CA ASN A 102 15.84 2.56 -6.46
C ASN A 102 16.04 1.12 -6.99
N ARG A 103 15.11 0.20 -6.69
CA ARG A 103 15.13 -1.22 -7.11
C ARG A 103 16.37 -2.00 -6.67
N LYS A 104 17.05 -1.55 -5.61
CA LYS A 104 18.22 -2.19 -5.00
C LYS A 104 17.79 -3.27 -3.99
N HIS A 105 17.00 -4.24 -4.46
CA HIS A 105 16.40 -5.29 -3.60
C HIS A 105 17.44 -6.19 -2.93
N GLN A 106 18.59 -6.40 -3.58
CA GLN A 106 19.71 -7.16 -3.01
C GLN A 106 20.28 -6.46 -1.77
N SER A 107 20.34 -5.12 -1.76
CA SER A 107 20.82 -4.35 -0.62
C SER A 107 19.87 -4.48 0.59
N ILE A 108 18.55 -4.55 0.36
CA ILE A 108 17.56 -4.81 1.43
C ILE A 108 17.77 -6.20 2.03
N GLN A 109 17.99 -7.21 1.19
CA GLN A 109 18.27 -8.58 1.64
C GLN A 109 19.59 -8.65 2.42
N HIS A 110 20.63 -7.99 1.92
CA HIS A 110 21.92 -7.93 2.58
C HIS A 110 21.80 -7.24 3.95
N PHE A 111 21.12 -6.10 4.03
CA PHE A 111 20.87 -5.39 5.29
C PHE A 111 20.15 -6.24 6.34
N VAL A 112 19.03 -6.89 5.96
CA VAL A 112 18.31 -7.77 6.88
C VAL A 112 19.15 -8.98 7.28
N HIS A 113 19.96 -9.53 6.37
CA HIS A 113 20.90 -10.59 6.70
C HIS A 113 21.93 -10.15 7.73
N ARG A 114 22.52 -8.96 7.58
CA ARG A 114 23.48 -8.39 8.55
C ARG A 114 22.86 -8.20 9.94
N LEU A 115 21.65 -7.68 10.02
CA LEU A 115 20.90 -7.57 11.28
C LEU A 115 20.64 -8.92 11.96
N ASN A 116 20.34 -9.98 11.17
CA ASN A 116 20.18 -11.32 11.72
C ASN A 116 21.49 -11.95 12.19
N LEU A 117 22.61 -11.67 11.52
CA LEU A 117 23.92 -12.15 11.98
C LEU A 117 24.30 -11.52 13.32
N GLU A 118 24.03 -10.24 13.53
CA GLU A 118 24.28 -9.59 14.83
C GLU A 118 23.40 -10.17 15.94
N LYS A 119 22.19 -10.64 15.61
CA LYS A 119 21.32 -11.36 16.56
C LYS A 119 21.93 -12.67 17.06
N GLU A 120 22.72 -13.34 16.23
CA GLU A 120 23.34 -14.64 16.53
C GLU A 120 24.71 -14.49 17.22
N ASP A 121 25.22 -13.26 17.37
CA ASP A 121 26.50 -13.00 18.05
C ASP A 121 26.34 -13.00 19.59
N ASP A 122 26.85 -14.03 20.25
CA ASP A 122 26.88 -14.16 21.71
C ASP A 122 28.02 -13.36 22.38
N SER A 123 28.76 -12.54 21.62
CA SER A 123 29.92 -11.81 22.14
C SER A 123 29.54 -10.73 23.15
N VAL A 124 30.06 -10.87 24.37
CA VAL A 124 29.89 -9.86 25.44
C VAL A 124 30.82 -8.68 25.17
N ALA A 125 30.23 -7.49 24.96
CA ALA A 125 31.01 -6.25 24.88
C ALA A 125 31.60 -5.89 26.25
N VAL A 126 32.90 -5.55 26.28
CA VAL A 126 33.62 -5.19 27.51
C VAL A 126 33.28 -3.76 27.97
N GLU A 127 32.94 -2.88 27.03
CA GLU A 127 32.62 -1.48 27.31
C GLU A 127 31.14 -1.28 27.70
N PRO A 128 30.83 -0.56 28.80
CA PRO A 128 29.45 -0.44 29.30
C PRO A 128 28.45 0.14 28.30
N LEU A 129 28.85 1.17 27.55
CA LEU A 129 27.98 1.85 26.58
C LEU A 129 27.72 0.99 25.34
N LEU A 130 28.75 0.29 24.86
CA LEU A 130 28.62 -0.68 23.77
C LEU A 130 27.75 -1.87 24.16
N ASN A 131 27.85 -2.33 25.41
CA ASN A 131 26.98 -3.38 25.95
C ASN A 131 25.52 -2.91 26.05
N LEU A 132 25.30 -1.64 26.42
CA LEU A 132 23.97 -1.03 26.43
C LEU A 132 23.39 -0.95 25.01
N LEU A 133 24.18 -0.50 24.02
CA LEU A 133 23.79 -0.48 22.61
C LEU A 133 23.38 -1.88 22.14
N ARG A 134 24.22 -2.89 22.38
CA ARG A 134 23.94 -4.28 22.02
C ARG A 134 22.65 -4.80 22.67
N THR A 135 22.48 -4.54 23.97
CA THR A 135 21.28 -4.98 24.70
C THR A 135 20.03 -4.38 24.07
N ARG A 136 20.04 -3.08 23.74
CA ARG A 136 18.91 -2.41 23.09
C ARG A 136 18.69 -2.88 21.66
N LEU A 137 19.76 -3.09 20.90
CA LEU A 137 19.71 -3.64 19.55
C LEU A 137 19.08 -5.03 19.54
N LEU A 138 19.52 -5.94 20.40
CA LEU A 138 18.94 -7.28 20.53
C LEU A 138 17.47 -7.20 20.96
N GLY A 139 17.13 -6.33 21.91
CA GLY A 139 15.74 -6.07 22.30
C GLY A 139 14.88 -5.60 21.13
N PHE A 140 15.41 -4.76 20.23
CA PHE A 140 14.76 -4.38 18.99
C PHE A 140 14.62 -5.57 18.01
N LEU A 141 15.67 -6.37 17.83
CA LEU A 141 15.67 -7.53 16.93
C LEU A 141 14.76 -8.69 17.40
N ASP A 142 14.32 -8.66 18.66
CA ASP A 142 13.28 -9.55 19.21
C ASP A 142 11.86 -8.94 19.17
N SER A 143 11.74 -7.66 18.85
CA SER A 143 10.47 -6.93 18.84
C SER A 143 9.59 -7.29 17.63
N PRO A 144 8.25 -7.11 17.73
CA PRO A 144 7.36 -7.22 16.57
C PRO A 144 7.69 -6.18 15.48
N ASP A 145 8.25 -5.03 15.86
CA ASP A 145 8.64 -3.98 14.91
C ASP A 145 9.71 -4.46 13.93
N TYR A 146 10.66 -5.29 14.39
CA TYR A 146 11.66 -5.88 13.51
C TYR A 146 11.08 -6.97 12.61
N GLN A 147 10.05 -7.69 13.05
CA GLN A 147 9.36 -8.67 12.20
C GLN A 147 8.72 -8.01 10.97
N GLU A 148 8.22 -6.78 11.09
CA GLU A 148 7.72 -5.98 9.96
C GLU A 148 8.86 -5.64 8.96
N ILE A 149 10.04 -5.30 9.48
CA ILE A 149 11.23 -5.02 8.66
C ILE A 149 11.73 -6.28 7.94
N GLN A 150 11.77 -7.43 8.63
CA GLN A 150 12.15 -8.70 8.03
C GLN A 150 11.24 -9.06 6.85
N GLN A 151 9.93 -8.80 6.96
CA GLN A 151 8.97 -9.04 5.87
C GLN A 151 9.27 -8.21 4.61
N CYS A 152 9.99 -7.09 4.72
CA CYS A 152 10.40 -6.28 3.57
C CYS A 152 11.50 -6.94 2.73
N SER A 153 12.32 -7.83 3.31
CA SER A 153 13.39 -8.57 2.62
C SER A 153 12.90 -9.82 1.90
N VAL A 154 11.79 -10.39 2.38
CA VAL A 154 11.24 -11.63 1.83
C VAL A 154 10.52 -11.28 0.52
N ALA A 155 11.07 -11.78 -0.59
CA ALA A 155 10.38 -11.75 -1.88
C ALA A 155 8.92 -12.22 -1.70
N PRO A 156 7.93 -11.58 -2.36
CA PRO A 156 6.52 -11.73 -2.02
C PRO A 156 6.16 -13.22 -1.94
N ARG A 157 5.81 -13.67 -0.72
CA ARG A 157 5.41 -15.05 -0.46
C ARG A 157 4.28 -15.42 -1.42
N THR A 158 4.32 -16.64 -1.95
CA THR A 158 3.26 -17.29 -2.75
C THR A 158 2.03 -17.63 -1.90
N SER A 159 1.55 -16.67 -1.11
CA SER A 159 0.27 -16.74 -0.40
C SER A 159 -0.74 -15.92 -1.17
N TRP A 160 -1.98 -16.40 -1.28
CA TRP A 160 -3.09 -15.68 -1.91
C TRP A 160 -3.21 -14.21 -1.46
N SER A 161 -2.86 -13.92 -0.19
CA SER A 161 -2.86 -12.57 0.40
C SER A 161 -1.80 -11.61 -0.17
N SER A 162 -0.69 -12.11 -0.75
CA SER A 162 0.40 -11.25 -1.26
C SER A 162 -0.03 -10.39 -2.46
N ARG A 163 -1.09 -10.83 -3.17
CA ARG A 163 -1.69 -10.11 -4.29
C ARG A 163 -2.50 -8.89 -3.85
N TYR A 164 -3.07 -8.96 -2.65
CA TYR A 164 -3.83 -7.88 -2.04
C TYR A 164 -2.97 -7.00 -1.14
N THR A 165 -1.69 -7.33 -0.93
CA THR A 165 -0.75 -6.53 -0.11
C THR A 165 -0.76 -5.07 -0.54
N SER A 166 -0.80 -4.77 -1.84
CA SER A 166 -0.87 -3.37 -2.30
C SER A 166 -2.11 -2.60 -1.79
N TYR A 167 -3.21 -3.29 -1.50
CA TYR A 167 -4.43 -2.71 -0.92
C TYR A 167 -4.43 -2.75 0.61
N LEU A 168 -3.80 -3.77 1.21
CA LEU A 168 -3.62 -3.88 2.66
C LEU A 168 -2.66 -2.83 3.24
N LEU A 169 -1.80 -2.24 2.39
CA LEU A 169 -0.94 -1.12 2.76
C LEU A 169 -1.68 0.23 2.81
N VAL A 170 -2.90 0.33 2.25
CA VAL A 170 -3.67 1.59 2.18
C VAL A 170 -4.07 2.12 3.55
N PRO A 171 -4.56 1.31 4.50
CA PRO A 171 -4.78 1.76 5.87
C PRO A 171 -3.50 2.25 6.55
N GLN A 172 -2.35 1.60 6.29
CA GLN A 172 -1.09 1.89 7.00
C GLN A 172 -0.54 3.29 6.70
N PHE A 173 -0.65 3.78 5.47
CA PHE A 173 -0.19 5.13 5.14
C PHE A 173 -1.21 6.25 5.36
N ASN A 174 -2.44 5.89 5.70
CA ASN A 174 -3.53 6.82 6.04
C ASN A 174 -3.71 6.95 7.57
N ASP A 175 -3.01 6.14 8.36
CA ASP A 175 -3.03 6.21 9.82
C ASP A 175 -2.23 7.43 10.30
N PRO A 176 -2.83 8.38 11.04
CA PRO A 176 -2.13 9.55 11.55
C PRO A 176 -1.01 9.20 12.56
N ASN A 177 -1.05 8.04 13.20
CA ASN A 177 -0.11 7.64 14.25
C ASN A 177 1.20 7.02 13.71
N VAL A 178 1.27 6.77 12.40
CA VAL A 178 2.43 6.17 11.73
C VAL A 178 3.41 7.27 11.28
N SER A 179 4.72 7.02 11.36
CA SER A 179 5.74 8.00 10.92
C SER A 179 5.62 8.30 9.44
N ASP A 180 5.94 9.51 9.01
CA ASP A 180 5.76 9.91 7.61
C ASP A 180 6.59 9.07 6.63
N GLU A 181 7.77 8.59 7.05
CA GLU A 181 8.62 7.69 6.25
C GLU A 181 8.00 6.29 6.11
N GLN A 182 7.32 5.80 7.16
CA GLN A 182 6.59 4.53 7.11
C GLN A 182 5.37 4.64 6.20
N LYS A 183 4.66 5.77 6.25
CA LYS A 183 3.57 6.07 5.31
C LYS A 183 4.11 6.11 3.89
N GLU A 184 5.26 6.75 3.67
CA GLU A 184 5.87 6.85 2.34
C GLU A 184 6.33 5.48 1.82
N PHE A 185 7.00 4.68 2.67
CA PHE A 185 7.37 3.31 2.36
C PHE A 185 6.16 2.46 1.94
N ALA A 186 5.07 2.49 2.72
CA ALA A 186 3.85 1.76 2.40
C ALA A 186 3.20 2.24 1.10
N ARG A 187 3.23 3.55 0.79
CA ARG A 187 2.76 4.10 -0.50
C ARG A 187 3.60 3.61 -1.67
N ASN A 188 4.93 3.67 -1.55
CA ASN A 188 5.86 3.27 -2.59
C ASN A 188 5.81 1.77 -2.85
N LEU A 189 5.79 0.96 -1.80
CA LEU A 189 5.57 -0.49 -1.85
C LEU A 189 4.24 -0.83 -2.52
N SER A 190 3.13 -0.17 -2.15
CA SER A 190 1.83 -0.37 -2.80
C SER A 190 1.90 -0.08 -4.30
N LYS A 191 2.53 1.04 -4.68
CA LYS A 191 2.67 1.46 -6.08
C LYS A 191 3.49 0.46 -6.88
N GLN A 192 4.64 0.03 -6.38
CA GLN A 192 5.50 -0.92 -7.09
C GLN A 192 4.87 -2.30 -7.23
N LEU A 193 4.18 -2.80 -6.19
CA LEU A 193 3.43 -4.05 -6.29
C LEU A 193 2.36 -3.98 -7.39
N LYS A 194 1.65 -2.84 -7.48
CA LYS A 194 0.68 -2.59 -8.56
C LYS A 194 1.36 -2.55 -9.93
N ASP A 195 2.49 -1.87 -10.06
CA ASP A 195 3.18 -1.71 -11.34
C ASP A 195 3.83 -3.01 -11.82
N LYS A 196 4.42 -3.80 -10.91
CA LYS A 196 4.91 -5.15 -11.20
C LYS A 196 3.76 -6.04 -11.68
N TYR A 197 2.63 -6.04 -10.97
CA TYR A 197 1.46 -6.80 -11.38
C TYR A 197 0.94 -6.39 -12.77
N LYS A 198 0.84 -5.08 -13.05
CA LYS A 198 0.46 -4.58 -14.39
C LYS A 198 1.45 -5.05 -15.46
N PHE A 199 2.75 -4.98 -15.19
CA PHE A 199 3.79 -5.42 -16.10
C PHE A 199 3.72 -6.92 -16.38
N ASP A 200 3.64 -7.74 -15.33
CA ASP A 200 3.54 -9.20 -15.45
C ASP A 200 2.27 -9.60 -16.23
N LEU A 201 1.16 -8.91 -15.99
CA LEU A 201 -0.09 -9.10 -16.74
C LEU A 201 0.05 -8.68 -18.20
N ALA A 202 0.67 -7.52 -18.50
CA ALA A 202 0.89 -7.07 -19.87
C ALA A 202 1.78 -8.03 -20.65
N MET A 203 2.87 -8.50 -20.02
CA MET A 203 3.78 -9.49 -20.59
C MET A 203 3.06 -10.82 -20.87
N TYR A 204 2.24 -11.27 -19.91
CA TYR A 204 1.42 -12.47 -20.08
C TYR A 204 0.46 -12.32 -21.27
N ILE A 205 -0.28 -11.22 -21.35
CA ILE A 205 -1.24 -10.93 -22.42
C ILE A 205 -0.54 -10.90 -23.78
N ALA A 206 0.56 -10.17 -23.92
CA ALA A 206 1.31 -10.05 -25.18
C ALA A 206 1.84 -11.40 -25.69
N ARG A 207 2.28 -12.28 -24.78
CA ARG A 207 2.74 -13.63 -25.12
C ARG A 207 1.60 -14.59 -25.43
N SER A 208 0.47 -14.47 -24.72
CA SER A 208 -0.73 -15.27 -24.99
C SER A 208 -1.33 -15.00 -26.38
N GLU A 209 -1.03 -13.83 -26.97
CA GLU A 209 -1.51 -13.42 -28.28
C GLU A 209 -0.52 -13.74 -29.42
N SER A 210 0.72 -14.14 -29.10
CA SER A 210 1.70 -14.53 -30.11
C SER A 210 1.65 -16.03 -30.38
N ALA A 211 1.32 -16.40 -31.62
CA ALA A 211 1.12 -17.78 -32.05
C ALA A 211 2.41 -18.65 -32.05
N HIS A 212 3.57 -18.13 -31.63
CA HIS A 212 4.90 -18.75 -31.80
C HIS A 212 5.75 -18.78 -30.52
N SER A 213 5.17 -18.64 -29.32
CA SER A 213 5.94 -18.72 -28.08
C SER A 213 6.24 -20.17 -27.66
N THR A 214 7.40 -20.69 -28.08
CA THR A 214 7.94 -22.01 -27.69
C THR A 214 8.75 -22.01 -26.39
N THR A 215 8.83 -20.88 -25.68
CA THR A 215 9.61 -20.74 -24.44
C THR A 215 8.69 -20.64 -23.22
N LYS A 216 9.00 -21.46 -22.19
CA LYS A 216 8.35 -21.59 -20.86
C LYS A 216 7.04 -20.82 -20.71
N LYS A 217 5.93 -21.56 -20.70
CA LYS A 217 4.56 -21.09 -20.41
C LYS A 217 4.58 -20.20 -19.14
N GLN A 218 4.62 -18.89 -19.32
CA GLN A 218 4.56 -17.94 -18.21
C GLN A 218 3.20 -18.14 -17.55
N THR A 219 3.17 -18.27 -16.23
CA THR A 219 1.93 -18.52 -15.49
C THR A 219 1.04 -17.29 -15.53
N ASN A 220 -0.27 -17.51 -15.72
CA ASN A 220 -1.27 -16.46 -15.68
C ASN A 220 -1.23 -15.76 -14.30
N PRO A 221 -0.84 -14.48 -14.22
CA PRO A 221 -0.66 -13.78 -12.94
C PRO A 221 -1.98 -13.50 -12.22
N THR A 222 -3.12 -13.67 -12.90
CA THR A 222 -4.44 -13.47 -12.29
C THR A 222 -4.95 -14.66 -11.50
N GLU A 223 -4.43 -15.88 -11.74
CA GLU A 223 -4.96 -17.16 -11.22
C GLU A 223 -6.47 -17.39 -11.49
N LEU A 224 -7.16 -16.48 -12.20
CA LEU A 224 -8.58 -16.59 -12.57
C LEU A 224 -8.80 -17.60 -13.72
N GLY A 225 -7.75 -18.27 -14.17
CA GLY A 225 -7.75 -19.10 -15.37
C GLY A 225 -7.75 -18.26 -16.66
N ASP A 226 -7.25 -18.86 -17.73
CA ASP A 226 -7.12 -18.18 -19.02
C ASP A 226 -8.48 -17.88 -19.67
N GLU A 227 -9.49 -18.68 -19.35
CA GLU A 227 -10.86 -18.48 -19.82
C GLU A 227 -11.47 -17.20 -19.27
N VAL A 228 -11.34 -16.92 -17.97
CA VAL A 228 -11.85 -15.69 -17.36
C VAL A 228 -11.09 -14.48 -17.88
N LEU A 229 -9.78 -14.59 -18.08
CA LEU A 229 -8.99 -13.52 -18.72
C LEU A 229 -9.45 -13.25 -20.15
N ASN A 230 -9.64 -14.29 -20.96
CA ASN A 230 -10.11 -14.15 -22.34
C ASN A 230 -11.55 -13.59 -22.40
N LEU A 231 -12.37 -13.97 -21.43
CA LEU A 231 -13.70 -13.42 -21.25
C LEU A 231 -13.61 -11.93 -20.89
N ILE A 232 -12.76 -11.52 -19.94
CA ILE A 232 -12.46 -10.12 -19.63
C ILE A 232 -11.96 -9.37 -20.87
N LYS A 233 -10.99 -9.91 -21.63
CA LYS A 233 -10.49 -9.31 -22.88
C LYS A 233 -11.60 -9.11 -23.92
N ARG A 234 -12.45 -10.13 -24.14
CA ARG A 234 -13.59 -10.07 -25.08
C ARG A 234 -14.66 -9.07 -24.62
N THR A 235 -14.81 -8.90 -23.31
CA THR A 235 -15.86 -8.05 -22.71
C THR A 235 -15.43 -6.59 -22.61
N ILE A 236 -14.15 -6.35 -22.30
CA ILE A 236 -13.56 -5.03 -22.08
C ILE A 236 -12.73 -4.65 -23.31
N SER A 237 -13.39 -4.29 -24.41
CA SER A 237 -12.71 -3.49 -25.43
C SER A 237 -12.49 -2.08 -24.89
N SER A 238 -11.40 -1.41 -25.29
CA SER A 238 -11.12 0.00 -24.93
C SER A 238 -12.32 0.91 -25.22
N GLN A 239 -13.04 0.63 -26.31
CA GLN A 239 -14.26 1.32 -26.70
C GLN A 239 -15.42 1.08 -25.71
N ARG A 240 -15.66 -0.16 -25.27
CA ARG A 240 -16.69 -0.46 -24.27
C ARG A 240 -16.36 0.13 -22.90
N LEU A 241 -15.09 0.08 -22.50
CA LEU A 241 -14.66 0.69 -21.23
C LEU A 241 -14.80 2.21 -21.26
N SER A 242 -14.47 2.86 -22.38
CA SER A 242 -14.72 4.29 -22.59
C SER A 242 -16.21 4.61 -22.53
N ASN A 243 -17.05 3.76 -23.15
CA ASN A 243 -18.50 3.91 -23.08
C ASN A 243 -19.02 3.79 -21.63
N TYR A 244 -18.59 2.76 -20.87
CA TYR A 244 -18.99 2.62 -19.46
C TYR A 244 -18.51 3.79 -18.59
N LYS A 245 -17.31 4.33 -18.83
CA LYS A 245 -16.81 5.54 -18.16
C LYS A 245 -17.69 6.75 -18.48
N ASN A 246 -18.06 6.93 -19.75
CA ASN A 246 -18.93 8.03 -20.16
C ASN A 246 -20.34 7.89 -19.57
N GLN A 247 -20.90 6.67 -19.57
CA GLN A 247 -22.18 6.37 -18.92
C GLN A 247 -22.14 6.68 -17.42
N ALA A 248 -21.06 6.31 -16.72
CA ALA A 248 -20.90 6.63 -15.30
C ALA A 248 -20.82 8.14 -15.04
N LYS A 249 -20.09 8.89 -15.88
CA LYS A 249 -20.00 10.35 -15.79
C LYS A 249 -21.35 11.04 -16.05
N LEU A 250 -22.08 10.60 -17.08
CA LEU A 250 -23.41 11.12 -17.40
C LEU A 250 -24.38 10.85 -16.24
N PHE A 251 -24.41 9.61 -15.74
CA PHE A 251 -25.24 9.24 -14.60
C PHE A 251 -24.94 10.11 -13.36
N LEU A 252 -23.66 10.32 -13.02
CA LEU A 252 -23.29 11.19 -11.89
C LEU A 252 -23.71 12.64 -12.12
N LYS A 253 -23.60 13.16 -13.34
CA LYS A 253 -24.01 14.53 -13.68
C LYS A 253 -25.53 14.70 -13.59
N GLU A 254 -26.30 13.72 -14.07
CA GLU A 254 -27.76 13.72 -14.03
C GLU A 254 -28.31 13.55 -12.62
N THR A 255 -27.60 12.81 -11.77
CA THR A 255 -28.06 12.51 -10.40
C THR A 255 -27.60 13.52 -9.37
N GLN A 256 -26.66 14.43 -9.68
CA GLN A 256 -26.06 15.35 -8.71
C GLN A 256 -27.08 16.28 -8.03
N SER A 257 -28.17 16.65 -8.70
CA SER A 257 -29.23 17.51 -8.17
C SER A 257 -30.39 16.73 -7.55
N LEU A 258 -30.34 15.39 -7.54
CA LEU A 258 -31.42 14.56 -7.02
C LEU A 258 -31.33 14.38 -5.51
N SER A 259 -32.48 14.08 -4.90
CA SER A 259 -32.53 13.55 -3.55
C SER A 259 -31.90 12.16 -3.49
N TYR A 260 -31.47 11.75 -2.29
CA TYR A 260 -30.93 10.41 -2.09
C TYR A 260 -31.94 9.32 -2.46
N GLN A 261 -33.23 9.54 -2.21
CA GLN A 261 -34.28 8.60 -2.60
C GLN A 261 -34.37 8.41 -4.12
N GLU A 262 -34.34 9.49 -4.89
CA GLU A 262 -34.36 9.45 -6.35
C GLU A 262 -33.07 8.84 -6.93
N PHE A 263 -31.93 9.10 -6.29
CA PHE A 263 -30.67 8.42 -6.62
C PHE A 263 -30.80 6.90 -6.44
N LYS A 264 -31.39 6.44 -5.34
CA LYS A 264 -31.61 5.01 -5.08
C LYS A 264 -32.52 4.36 -6.13
N GLN A 265 -33.52 5.07 -6.63
CA GLN A 265 -34.44 4.57 -7.66
C GLN A 265 -33.80 4.53 -9.06
N SER A 266 -32.90 5.47 -9.37
CA SER A 266 -32.21 5.55 -10.66
C SER A 266 -31.01 4.59 -10.76
N LEU A 267 -30.39 4.22 -9.64
CA LEU A 267 -29.20 3.35 -9.63
C LEU A 267 -29.45 1.94 -10.23
N PRO A 268 -30.51 1.18 -9.89
CA PRO A 268 -30.81 -0.10 -10.53
C PRO A 268 -31.02 0.03 -12.05
N GLN A 269 -31.65 1.13 -12.47
CA GLN A 269 -31.90 1.41 -13.88
C GLN A 269 -30.58 1.57 -14.62
N TYR A 270 -29.66 2.40 -14.11
CA TYR A 270 -28.31 2.59 -14.65
C TYR A 270 -27.50 1.27 -14.73
N LEU A 271 -27.51 0.49 -13.65
CA LEU A 271 -26.76 -0.76 -13.60
C LEU A 271 -27.27 -1.74 -14.67
N MET A 272 -28.58 -1.79 -14.88
CA MET A 272 -29.26 -2.81 -15.67
C MET A 272 -29.91 -2.31 -16.98
N VAL A 273 -29.54 -1.13 -17.49
CA VAL A 273 -30.14 -0.51 -18.71
C VAL A 273 -30.23 -1.48 -19.89
N HIS A 274 -29.21 -2.32 -20.08
CA HIS A 274 -29.12 -3.25 -21.20
C HIS A 274 -29.20 -4.73 -20.76
N ALA A 275 -29.69 -4.97 -19.55
CA ALA A 275 -29.75 -6.30 -18.97
C ALA A 275 -31.09 -6.96 -19.31
N SER A 276 -31.08 -8.26 -19.63
CA SER A 276 -32.30 -9.00 -19.94
C SER A 276 -33.25 -9.03 -18.73
N ASN A 277 -34.56 -9.03 -18.96
CA ASN A 277 -35.57 -9.15 -17.89
C ASN A 277 -35.81 -10.61 -17.45
N GLN A 278 -34.87 -11.51 -17.73
CA GLN A 278 -34.93 -12.93 -17.37
C GLN A 278 -34.20 -13.18 -16.04
N PRO A 279 -34.51 -14.27 -15.32
CA PRO A 279 -33.67 -14.72 -14.20
C PRO A 279 -32.22 -14.99 -14.69
N PRO A 280 -31.17 -14.66 -13.91
CA PRO A 280 -31.17 -14.14 -12.54
C PRO A 280 -31.32 -12.62 -12.42
N ILE A 281 -31.30 -11.87 -13.53
CA ILE A 281 -31.24 -10.40 -13.52
C ILE A 281 -32.52 -9.78 -12.96
N LYS A 282 -33.69 -10.35 -13.27
CA LYS A 282 -34.96 -9.89 -12.70
C LYS A 282 -34.98 -10.00 -11.17
N THR A 283 -34.61 -11.16 -10.64
CA THR A 283 -34.52 -11.41 -9.20
C THR A 283 -33.51 -10.49 -8.54
N LEU A 284 -32.35 -10.27 -9.20
CA LEU A 284 -31.35 -9.33 -8.72
C LEU A 284 -31.92 -7.91 -8.65
N ARG A 285 -32.62 -7.44 -9.70
CA ARG A 285 -33.21 -6.10 -9.73
C ARG A 285 -34.14 -5.89 -8.54
N GLU A 286 -35.02 -6.85 -8.28
CA GLU A 286 -35.95 -6.80 -7.16
C GLU A 286 -35.22 -6.78 -5.80
N GLN A 287 -34.17 -7.59 -5.63
CA GLN A 287 -33.35 -7.60 -4.42
C GLN A 287 -32.59 -6.29 -4.21
N VAL A 288 -31.96 -5.76 -5.27
CA VAL A 288 -31.22 -4.49 -5.24
C VAL A 288 -32.17 -3.34 -4.91
N CYS A 289 -33.34 -3.25 -5.55
CA CYS A 289 -34.33 -2.22 -5.22
C CYS A 289 -34.75 -2.30 -3.75
N LYS A 290 -35.13 -3.49 -3.26
CA LYS A 290 -35.52 -3.68 -1.85
C LYS A 290 -34.41 -3.26 -0.88
N LYS A 291 -33.16 -3.63 -1.17
CA LYS A 291 -32.01 -3.28 -0.33
C LYS A 291 -31.74 -1.78 -0.36
N LEU A 292 -31.73 -1.16 -1.54
CA LEU A 292 -31.57 0.28 -1.67
C LEU A 292 -32.67 1.02 -0.92
N ASP A 293 -33.94 0.67 -1.09
CA ASP A 293 -35.05 1.31 -0.39
C ASP A 293 -34.88 1.31 1.15
N SER A 294 -34.28 0.24 1.69
CA SER A 294 -33.97 0.15 3.12
C SER A 294 -32.72 0.92 3.58
N LEU A 295 -31.81 1.26 2.66
CA LEU A 295 -30.52 1.86 2.98
C LEU A 295 -30.65 3.35 3.34
N TYR A 296 -30.05 3.69 4.47
CA TYR A 296 -29.82 5.06 4.95
C TYR A 296 -31.06 5.97 4.85
N LYS A 297 -32.26 5.47 5.20
CA LYS A 297 -33.54 6.18 5.05
C LYS A 297 -33.58 7.61 5.62
N ILE A 298 -32.81 7.85 6.68
CA ILE A 298 -32.70 9.18 7.32
C ILE A 298 -32.19 10.24 6.34
N HIS A 299 -31.43 9.83 5.32
CA HIS A 299 -30.87 10.72 4.30
C HIS A 299 -31.74 10.83 3.04
N ASP A 300 -32.91 10.18 2.96
CA ASP A 300 -33.72 10.08 1.73
C ASP A 300 -34.09 11.45 1.13
N SER A 301 -34.45 12.40 1.97
CA SER A 301 -34.80 13.77 1.56
C SER A 301 -33.60 14.69 1.39
N GLN A 302 -32.39 14.24 1.72
CA GLN A 302 -31.17 15.03 1.56
C GLN A 302 -30.64 14.93 0.13
N PRO A 303 -29.95 15.97 -0.38
CA PRO A 303 -29.28 15.89 -1.66
C PRO A 303 -28.20 14.80 -1.63
N ILE A 304 -28.00 14.12 -2.76
CA ILE A 304 -26.92 13.14 -2.87
C ILE A 304 -25.56 13.80 -2.64
N THR A 305 -24.74 13.19 -1.78
CA THR A 305 -23.37 13.62 -1.53
C THR A 305 -22.39 12.56 -1.98
N LYS A 306 -21.14 12.96 -2.29
CA LYS A 306 -20.06 12.01 -2.64
C LYS A 306 -19.91 10.89 -1.60
N GLY A 307 -20.02 11.22 -0.31
CA GLY A 307 -19.96 10.25 0.78
C GLY A 307 -21.10 9.23 0.75
N LEU A 308 -22.33 9.68 0.48
CA LEU A 308 -23.49 8.79 0.33
C LEU A 308 -23.37 7.91 -0.92
N THR A 309 -22.87 8.45 -2.04
CA THR A 309 -22.57 7.67 -3.24
C THR A 309 -21.58 6.55 -2.93
N LEU A 310 -20.44 6.86 -2.31
CA LEU A 310 -19.40 5.88 -1.99
C LEU A 310 -19.93 4.79 -1.05
N ARG A 311 -20.63 5.16 0.03
CA ARG A 311 -21.22 4.20 0.98
C ARG A 311 -22.25 3.29 0.31
N THR A 312 -23.06 3.85 -0.59
CA THR A 312 -24.05 3.08 -1.37
C THR A 312 -23.35 2.10 -2.32
N CYS A 313 -22.33 2.55 -3.05
CA CYS A 313 -21.53 1.69 -3.94
C CYS A 313 -20.86 0.54 -3.19
N ASN A 314 -20.24 0.79 -2.03
CA ASN A 314 -19.63 -0.26 -1.22
C ASN A 314 -20.66 -1.31 -0.79
N ARG A 315 -21.86 -0.87 -0.38
CA ARG A 315 -22.94 -1.79 -0.05
C ARG A 315 -23.42 -2.60 -1.26
N MET A 316 -23.41 -2.02 -2.45
CA MET A 316 -23.71 -2.75 -3.69
C MET A 316 -22.65 -3.77 -4.04
N ILE A 317 -21.37 -3.48 -3.80
CA ILE A 317 -20.30 -4.48 -3.96
C ILE A 317 -20.57 -5.67 -3.05
N GLU A 318 -20.84 -5.45 -1.75
CA GLU A 318 -21.17 -6.51 -0.80
C GLU A 318 -22.37 -7.37 -1.24
N VAL A 319 -23.45 -6.74 -1.74
CA VAL A 319 -24.63 -7.46 -2.26
C VAL A 319 -24.29 -8.32 -3.49
N LEU A 320 -23.37 -7.85 -4.34
CA LEU A 320 -22.95 -8.55 -5.55
C LEU A 320 -21.84 -9.60 -5.29
N THR A 321 -21.12 -9.52 -4.17
CA THR A 321 -19.99 -10.42 -3.83
C THR A 321 -20.22 -11.21 -2.55
N THR A 322 -20.06 -10.60 -1.39
CA THR A 322 -20.08 -11.22 -0.05
C THR A 322 -20.70 -10.25 0.95
N GLU A 323 -21.81 -10.63 1.58
CA GLU A 323 -22.54 -9.76 2.50
C GLU A 323 -22.07 -9.86 3.95
N ASP A 324 -21.56 -11.03 4.33
CA ASP A 324 -20.98 -11.38 5.63
C ASP A 324 -19.44 -11.42 5.59
N ARG A 325 -18.84 -11.17 4.41
CA ARG A 325 -17.40 -11.25 4.11
C ARG A 325 -16.78 -12.64 4.21
N GLU A 326 -17.59 -13.67 4.50
CA GLU A 326 -17.15 -15.05 4.65
C GLU A 326 -17.76 -15.95 3.58
N THR A 327 -19.03 -15.75 3.22
CA THR A 327 -19.76 -16.56 2.26
C THR A 327 -20.17 -15.76 1.01
N PRO A 328 -20.24 -16.42 -0.16
CA PRO A 328 -20.75 -15.77 -1.36
C PRO A 328 -22.19 -15.33 -1.17
N SER A 329 -22.52 -14.11 -1.59
CA SER A 329 -23.88 -13.62 -1.50
C SER A 329 -24.83 -14.52 -2.30
N PRO A 330 -26.14 -14.58 -1.94
CA PRO A 330 -27.12 -15.33 -2.71
C PRO A 330 -27.15 -14.89 -4.18
N THR A 331 -26.91 -13.60 -4.44
CA THR A 331 -26.74 -13.04 -5.78
C THR A 331 -25.55 -13.68 -6.49
N PHE A 332 -24.37 -13.65 -5.87
CA PHE A 332 -23.15 -14.20 -6.46
C PHE A 332 -23.36 -15.66 -6.86
N THR A 333 -23.90 -16.46 -5.93
CA THR A 333 -24.19 -17.88 -6.15
C THR A 333 -25.19 -18.09 -7.28
N ALA A 334 -26.24 -17.27 -7.39
CA ALA A 334 -27.19 -17.33 -8.49
C ALA A 334 -26.53 -17.03 -9.84
N PHE A 335 -25.72 -15.96 -9.94
CA PHE A 335 -25.02 -15.63 -11.20
C PHE A 335 -24.05 -16.73 -11.63
N MET A 336 -23.41 -17.41 -10.69
CA MET A 336 -22.57 -18.57 -10.98
C MET A 336 -23.40 -19.77 -11.45
N ALA A 337 -24.52 -20.08 -10.81
CA ALA A 337 -25.40 -21.19 -11.18
C ALA A 337 -26.04 -21.03 -12.57
N TYR A 338 -26.41 -19.80 -12.95
CA TYR A 338 -26.97 -19.48 -14.26
C TYR A 338 -25.89 -19.20 -15.35
N GLY A 339 -24.60 -19.42 -15.06
CA GLY A 339 -23.52 -19.21 -16.02
C GLY A 339 -23.35 -17.76 -16.50
N SER A 340 -23.88 -16.79 -15.76
CA SER A 340 -23.95 -15.37 -16.14
C SER A 340 -22.84 -14.53 -15.48
N SER A 341 -21.68 -15.13 -15.23
CA SER A 341 -20.54 -14.50 -14.55
C SER A 341 -20.07 -13.20 -15.22
N LEU A 342 -20.16 -13.12 -16.55
CA LEU A 342 -19.84 -11.93 -17.33
C LEU A 342 -20.72 -10.72 -16.94
N THR A 343 -22.02 -10.94 -16.77
CA THR A 343 -22.97 -9.89 -16.38
C THR A 343 -22.67 -9.40 -14.98
N LEU A 344 -22.29 -10.29 -14.06
CA LEU A 344 -21.87 -9.91 -12.71
C LEU A 344 -20.63 -9.02 -12.72
N VAL A 345 -19.61 -9.35 -13.53
CA VAL A 345 -18.40 -8.54 -13.68
C VAL A 345 -18.72 -7.16 -14.26
N ILE A 346 -19.60 -7.06 -15.26
CA ILE A 346 -20.02 -5.77 -15.83
C ILE A 346 -20.76 -4.92 -14.78
N LEU A 347 -21.63 -5.52 -13.97
CA LEU A 347 -22.34 -4.82 -12.90
C LEU A 347 -21.36 -4.27 -11.85
N LEU A 348 -20.41 -5.09 -11.41
CA LEU A 348 -19.35 -4.66 -10.48
C LEU A 348 -18.50 -3.53 -11.07
N LEU A 349 -18.11 -3.64 -12.35
CA LEU A 349 -17.36 -2.58 -13.04
C LEU A 349 -18.14 -1.26 -13.05
N LYS A 350 -19.43 -1.29 -13.38
CA LYS A 350 -20.29 -0.09 -13.37
C LYS A 350 -20.39 0.54 -11.98
N VAL A 351 -20.53 -0.26 -10.92
CA VAL A 351 -20.55 0.24 -9.53
C VAL A 351 -19.23 0.92 -9.18
N VAL A 352 -18.10 0.29 -9.51
CA VAL A 352 -16.75 0.82 -9.23
C VAL A 352 -16.46 2.10 -10.03
N LEU A 353 -16.96 2.21 -11.26
CA LEU A 353 -16.78 3.41 -12.08
C LEU A 353 -17.51 4.62 -11.48
N ILE A 354 -18.67 4.44 -10.87
CA ILE A 354 -19.37 5.51 -10.15
C ILE A 354 -18.59 5.90 -8.89
N SER A 355 -18.05 4.94 -8.13
CA SER A 355 -17.30 5.22 -6.90
C SER A 355 -15.93 5.86 -7.11
N ASN A 356 -15.25 5.58 -8.23
CA ASN A 356 -13.95 6.18 -8.55
C ASN A 356 -14.05 7.50 -9.33
N SER A 357 -15.18 7.77 -10.00
CA SER A 357 -15.38 9.02 -10.74
C SER A 357 -15.71 10.21 -9.84
N THR A 358 -15.88 10.00 -8.53
CA THR A 358 -15.91 11.06 -7.54
C THR A 358 -14.47 11.42 -7.16
N PRO A 359 -13.90 12.54 -7.65
CA PRO A 359 -12.59 12.98 -7.19
C PRO A 359 -12.64 13.22 -5.68
N GLY A 360 -11.64 12.65 -4.98
CA GLY A 360 -11.46 12.76 -3.54
C GLY A 360 -11.39 14.22 -3.06
N PRO A 361 -11.54 14.47 -1.76
CA PRO A 361 -11.37 15.79 -1.20
C PRO A 361 -9.92 16.24 -1.45
N SER A 362 -9.78 17.45 -1.97
CA SER A 362 -8.55 18.23 -1.96
C SER A 362 -8.07 18.45 -0.53
#